data_AF-A0A4Q2S4T0-F1
#
_entry.id   AF-A0A4Q2S4T0-F1
#
_cell.length_a   1.000
_cell.length_b   1.000
_cell.length_c   1.000
_cell.angle_alpha   90.00
_cell.angle_beta   90.00
_cell.angle_gamma   90.00
#
_symmetry.space_group_name_H-M   'P 1'
#
loop_
_entity.id
_entity.type
_entity.pdbx_description
1 polymer ?
#
loop_
_entity_poly.entity_id
_entity_poly.type
_entity_poly.pdbx_seq_one_letter_code
_entity_poly.pdbx_strand_id
1 'polypeptide(L)'
;SQAVPILTEGSISKILKQFEGETTQIPPMYSALKKDGRPLYELARQGIEIERPARPVRISQIELLSFTEQSISLDVTCSKGTYIR
;
A
#
# COMPACT_ATOMS: atom_id res chain seq x y z
N SER A 1 -13.89 -7.86 23.54
CA SER A 1 -13.68 -7.17 22.24
C SER A 1 -13.67 -5.69 22.50
N GLN A 2 -12.65 -4.95 22.04
CA GLN A 2 -12.72 -3.49 22.05
C GLN A 2 -13.73 -3.03 20.99
N ALA A 3 -14.53 -2.02 21.32
CA ALA A 3 -15.38 -1.37 20.34
C ALA A 3 -14.51 -0.68 19.29
N VAL A 4 -14.89 -0.80 18.01
CA VAL A 4 -14.22 -0.05 16.94
C VAL A 4 -14.54 1.44 17.16
N PRO A 5 -13.52 2.29 17.33
CA PRO A 5 -13.75 3.72 17.55
C PRO A 5 -14.36 4.35 16.30
N ILE A 6 -15.17 5.40 16.52
CA ILE A 6 -15.70 6.21 15.42
C ILE A 6 -14.51 6.87 14.71
N LEU A 7 -14.42 6.64 13.41
CA LEU A 7 -13.42 7.29 12.57
C LEU A 7 -13.84 8.74 12.33
N THR A 8 -12.90 9.65 12.54
CA THR A 8 -13.07 11.07 12.23
C THR A 8 -12.08 11.48 11.16
N GLU A 9 -12.45 12.46 10.34
CA GLU A 9 -11.56 13.02 9.32
C GLU A 9 -10.20 13.43 9.92
N GLY A 10 -10.21 14.14 11.06
CA GLY A 10 -8.99 14.54 11.75
C GLY A 10 -8.12 13.36 12.21
N SER A 11 -8.72 12.27 12.67
CA SER A 11 -7.97 11.06 13.04
C SER A 11 -7.34 10.38 11.83
N ILE A 12 -8.07 10.30 10.71
CA ILE A 12 -7.59 9.70 9.46
C ILE A 12 -6.43 10.54 8.91
N SER A 13 -6.64 11.84 8.74
CA SER A 13 -5.62 12.76 8.21
C SER A 13 -4.34 12.74 9.06
N LYS A 14 -4.45 12.64 10.39
CA LYS A 14 -3.29 12.50 11.28
C LYS A 14 -2.51 11.21 11.05
N ILE A 15 -3.19 10.09 10.81
CA ILE A 15 -2.55 8.82 10.52
C ILE A 15 -1.92 8.83 9.12
N LEU A 16 -2.61 9.38 8.11
CA LEU A 16 -2.08 9.47 6.75
C LEU A 16 -0.71 10.17 6.70
N LYS A 17 -0.51 11.23 7.50
CA LYS A 17 0.77 11.93 7.59
C LYS A 17 1.94 11.08 8.07
N GLN A 18 1.69 9.97 8.75
CA GLN A 18 2.76 9.06 9.19
C GLN A 18 3.33 8.21 8.05
N PHE A 19 2.62 8.13 6.92
CA PHE A 19 3.07 7.43 5.73
C PHE A 19 3.94 8.29 4.80
N GLU A 20 3.95 9.61 4.98
CA GLU A 20 4.79 10.50 4.19
C GLU A 20 6.28 10.28 4.52
N GLY A 21 7.12 10.37 3.49
CA GLY A 21 8.55 10.11 3.61
C GLY A 21 8.97 8.75 3.05
N GLU A 22 10.13 8.29 3.49
CA GLU A 22 10.75 7.05 3.01
C GLU A 22 10.34 5.87 3.87
N THR A 23 10.01 4.76 3.22
CA THR A 23 9.72 3.48 3.88
C THR A 23 10.15 2.32 2.97
N THR A 24 10.00 1.09 3.44
CA THR A 24 10.30 -0.11 2.65
C THR A 24 9.04 -0.94 2.46
N GLN A 25 8.82 -1.42 1.24
CA GLN A 25 7.69 -2.31 0.92
C GLN A 25 8.21 -3.64 0.38
N ILE A 26 7.62 -4.74 0.84
CA ILE A 26 7.76 -6.04 0.20
C ILE A 26 6.76 -6.08 -0.96
N PRO A 27 7.19 -6.19 -2.23
CA PRO A 27 6.27 -6.26 -3.34
C PRO A 27 5.35 -7.47 -3.19
N PRO A 28 4.03 -7.35 -3.41
CA PRO A 28 3.11 -8.48 -3.32
C PRO A 28 3.28 -9.48 -4.47
N MET A 29 2.85 -10.73 -4.26
CA MET A 29 2.96 -11.82 -5.23
C MET A 29 2.17 -11.53 -6.50
N TYR A 30 0.97 -10.96 -6.37
CA TYR A 30 0.18 -10.49 -7.51
C TYR A 30 0.77 -9.20 -8.07
N SER A 31 1.93 -9.26 -8.73
CA SER A 31 2.56 -8.09 -9.36
C SER A 31 3.20 -8.46 -10.69
N ALA A 32 3.45 -7.45 -11.53
CA ALA A 32 4.14 -7.60 -12.81
C ALA A 32 5.66 -7.67 -12.67
N LEU A 33 6.20 -7.64 -11.44
CA LEU A 33 7.63 -7.87 -11.21
C LEU A 33 8.00 -9.25 -11.75
N LYS A 34 9.22 -9.38 -12.25
CA LYS A 34 9.72 -10.65 -12.78
C LYS A 34 10.75 -11.26 -11.85
N LYS A 35 10.67 -12.57 -11.67
CA LYS A 35 11.72 -13.41 -11.10
C LYS A 35 12.13 -14.41 -12.18
N ASP A 36 13.41 -14.40 -12.54
CA ASP A 36 13.98 -15.31 -13.54
C ASP A 36 13.19 -15.33 -14.87
N GLY A 37 12.80 -14.14 -15.33
CA GLY A 37 12.05 -13.93 -16.58
C GLY A 37 10.52 -14.10 -16.47
N ARG A 38 10.00 -14.66 -15.37
CA ARG A 38 8.56 -14.91 -15.18
C ARG A 38 7.89 -13.86 -14.28
N PRO A 39 6.74 -13.29 -14.66
CA PRO A 39 5.96 -12.41 -13.79
C PRO A 39 5.48 -13.11 -12.50
N LEU A 40 5.53 -12.40 -11.37
CA LEU A 40 5.13 -12.97 -10.07
C LEU A 40 3.66 -13.36 -10.00
N TYR A 41 2.77 -12.64 -10.71
CA TYR A 41 1.35 -13.00 -10.72
C TYR A 41 1.08 -14.39 -11.32
N GLU A 42 1.96 -14.90 -12.20
CA GLU A 42 1.81 -16.25 -12.77
C GLU A 42 2.05 -17.31 -11.70
N LEU A 43 3.10 -17.12 -10.89
CA LEU A 43 3.39 -17.97 -9.73
C LEU A 43 2.28 -17.89 -8.68
N ALA A 44 1.78 -16.68 -8.41
CA ALA A 44 0.70 -16.44 -7.46
C ALA A 44 -0.58 -17.22 -7.82
N ARG A 45 -0.96 -17.25 -9.11
CA ARG A 45 -2.12 -18.00 -9.61
C ARG A 45 -1.94 -19.51 -9.51
N GLN A 46 -0.70 -19.98 -9.45
CA GLN A 46 -0.35 -21.40 -9.23
C GLN A 46 -0.28 -21.74 -7.74
N GLY A 47 -0.55 -20.78 -6.84
CA GLY A 47 -0.40 -20.95 -5.39
C GLY A 47 1.05 -21.00 -4.92
N ILE A 48 2.00 -20.62 -5.76
CA ILE A 48 3.43 -20.60 -5.43
C ILE A 48 3.77 -19.25 -4.82
N GLU A 49 4.20 -19.24 -3.57
CA GLU A 49 4.75 -18.07 -2.90
C GLU A 49 6.29 -18.10 -2.93
N ILE A 50 6.88 -16.93 -3.16
CA ILE A 50 8.33 -16.75 -3.09
C ILE A 50 8.68 -15.59 -2.16
N GLU A 51 9.86 -15.68 -1.56
CA GLU A 51 10.45 -14.55 -0.83
C GLU A 51 10.82 -13.43 -1.81
N ARG A 52 10.53 -12.19 -1.41
CA ARG A 52 10.81 -10.98 -2.18
C ARG A 52 11.51 -9.99 -1.25
N PRO A 53 12.65 -9.40 -1.65
CA PRO A 53 13.32 -8.40 -0.83
C PRO A 53 12.44 -7.15 -0.72
N ALA A 54 12.44 -6.54 0.46
CA ALA A 54 11.85 -5.22 0.64
C ALA A 54 12.60 -4.18 -0.22
N ARG A 55 11.87 -3.22 -0.76
CA ARG A 55 12.40 -2.16 -1.63
C ARG A 55 12.05 -0.79 -1.06
N PRO A 56 12.96 0.19 -1.13
CA PRO A 56 12.65 1.53 -0.69
C PRO A 56 11.58 2.15 -1.60
N VAL A 57 10.65 2.87 -0.98
CA VAL A 57 9.64 3.68 -1.64
C VAL A 57 9.51 4.99 -0.89
N ARG A 58 8.98 6.01 -1.56
CA ARG A 58 8.72 7.32 -0.97
C ARG A 58 7.32 7.79 -1.30
N ILE A 59 6.56 8.17 -0.28
CA ILE A 59 5.31 8.91 -0.44
C ILE A 59 5.65 10.38 -0.22
N SER A 60 5.56 11.21 -1.26
CA SER A 60 5.82 12.65 -1.13
C SER A 60 4.61 13.40 -0.58
N GLN A 61 3.40 12.92 -0.84
CA GLN A 61 2.16 13.54 -0.40
C GLN A 61 1.04 12.50 -0.37
N ILE A 62 0.22 12.57 0.68
CA ILE A 62 -1.00 11.78 0.80
C ILE A 62 -2.11 12.65 1.39
N GLU A 63 -3.24 12.71 0.69
CA GLU A 63 -4.38 13.55 1.04
C GLU A 63 -5.66 12.75 1.12
N LEU A 64 -6.47 13.06 2.12
CA LEU A 64 -7.83 12.54 2.24
C LEU A 64 -8.75 13.38 1.34
N LEU A 65 -9.31 12.75 0.29
CA LEU A 65 -10.26 13.40 -0.60
C LEU A 65 -11.69 13.28 -0.08
N SER A 66 -12.07 12.10 0.41
CA SER A 66 -13.38 11.84 0.99
C SER A 66 -13.35 10.63 1.91
N PHE A 67 -14.28 10.62 2.88
CA PHE A 67 -14.48 9.50 3.79
C PHE A 67 -15.98 9.29 4.02
N THR A 68 -16.40 8.03 3.97
CA THR A 68 -17.73 7.55 4.35
C THR A 68 -17.57 6.30 5.22
N GLU A 69 -18.65 5.82 5.82
CA GLU A 69 -18.61 4.60 6.64
C GLU A 69 -18.04 3.35 5.91
N GLN A 70 -18.08 3.33 4.57
CA GLN A 70 -17.70 2.18 3.76
C GLN A 70 -16.50 2.44 2.86
N SER A 71 -16.01 3.67 2.77
CA SER A 71 -14.95 4.02 1.81
C SER A 71 -14.11 5.21 2.26
N ILE A 72 -12.83 5.17 1.87
CA ILE A 72 -11.89 6.28 1.96
C ILE A 72 -11.32 6.49 0.56
N SER A 73 -11.34 7.73 0.07
CA SER A 73 -10.68 8.11 -1.17
C SER A 73 -9.45 8.96 -0.85
N LEU A 74 -8.31 8.58 -1.43
CA LEU A 74 -7.03 9.23 -1.19
C LEU A 74 -6.41 9.70 -2.51
N ASP A 75 -5.74 10.85 -2.49
CA ASP A 75 -4.77 11.23 -3.51
C ASP A 75 -3.37 10.95 -2.97
N VAL A 76 -2.52 10.28 -3.75
CA VAL A 76 -1.20 9.84 -3.32
C VAL A 76 -0.17 10.13 -4.41
N THR A 77 0.77 11.01 -4.10
CA THR A 77 1.99 11.18 -4.91
C THR A 77 3.11 10.34 -4.31
N CYS A 78 3.64 9.40 -5.11
CA CYS A 78 4.65 8.46 -4.65
C CYS A 78 5.69 8.12 -5.72
N SER A 79 6.81 7.53 -5.28
CA SER A 79 7.87 7.05 -6.17
C SER A 79 7.41 5.87 -7.02
N LYS A 80 8.08 5.64 -8.15
CA LYS A 80 7.87 4.45 -9.00
C LYS A 80 8.03 3.17 -8.17
N GLY A 81 7.15 2.19 -8.40
CA GLY A 81 7.23 0.88 -7.77
C GLY A 81 6.58 0.80 -6.39
N THR A 82 5.96 1.88 -5.92
CA THR A 82 5.11 1.88 -4.71
C THR A 82 3.84 1.08 -4.97
N TYR A 83 3.49 0.21 -4.04
CA TYR A 83 2.23 -0.50 -4.03
C TYR A 83 1.29 0.17 -3.02
N ILE A 84 0.12 0.60 -3.50
CA ILE A 84 -0.96 1.24 -2.69
C ILE A 84 -1.90 0.19 -2.06
N ARG A 85 -1.75 -1.08 -2.46
CA ARG A 85 -2.62 -2.18 -2.07
C ARG A 85 -2.53 -2.55 -0.60
#